data_AF-A0A8T6MQW8-F1
#
_entry.id   AF-A0A8T6MQW8-F1
#
_cell.length_a   1.000
_cell.length_b   1.000
_cell.length_c   1.000
_cell.angle_alpha   90.00
_cell.angle_beta   90.00
_cell.angle_gamma   90.00
#
_symmetry.space_group_name_H-M   'P 1'
#
loop_
_entity.id
_entity.type
_entity.pdbx_description
1 polymer ?
#
loop_
_entity_poly.entity_id
_entity_poly.type
_entity_poly.pdbx_seq_one_letter_code
_entity_poly.pdbx_strand_id
1 'polypeptide(L)'
;MSEILWSDWLDFSLAETTKIPTEPGVYMMHASMKILFIGGSDNLSKAITDALNDPCTKDAKRFKYASVKNHQEIKTQLIKEYQEKHQGSLPKCMT
;
A
#
# COMPACT_ATOMS: atom_id res chain seq x y z
N MET A 1 14.26 -14.79 -3.24
CA MET A 1 13.32 -13.73 -2.86
C MET A 1 13.91 -13.03 -1.66
N SER A 2 14.14 -11.71 -1.73
CA SER A 2 14.34 -10.92 -0.52
C SER A 2 13.00 -10.88 0.22
N GLU A 3 12.99 -11.38 1.45
CA GLU A 3 11.83 -11.33 2.32
C GLU A 3 11.52 -9.86 2.62
N ILE A 4 10.34 -9.37 2.19
CA ILE A 4 9.91 -8.01 2.50
C ILE A 4 9.49 -7.99 3.96
N LEU A 5 10.18 -7.21 4.78
CA LEU A 5 9.82 -6.96 6.17
C LEU A 5 8.64 -5.98 6.23
N TRP A 6 7.43 -6.54 6.24
CA TRP A 6 6.19 -5.76 6.36
C TRP A 6 5.96 -5.29 7.80
N SER A 7 5.36 -4.11 7.93
CA SER A 7 4.66 -3.71 9.16
C SER A 7 3.48 -4.64 9.45
N ASP A 8 2.98 -4.56 10.68
CA ASP A 8 1.62 -5.01 10.95
C ASP A 8 0.60 -4.26 10.07
N TRP A 9 -0.59 -4.84 9.94
CA TRP A 9 -1.73 -4.10 9.40
C TRP A 9 -2.16 -3.05 10.43
N LEU A 10 -2.08 -1.78 10.07
CA LEU A 10 -2.47 -0.63 10.90
C LEU A 10 -3.82 -0.09 10.44
N ASP A 11 -4.53 0.60 11.33
CA ASP A 11 -5.79 1.25 11.00
C ASP A 11 -5.56 2.42 10.05
N PHE A 12 -6.34 2.50 8.96
CA PHE A 12 -6.21 3.57 7.98
C PHE A 12 -6.83 4.87 8.53
N SER A 13 -6.02 5.59 9.29
CA SER A 13 -6.41 6.81 10.00
C SER A 13 -5.22 7.77 10.12
N LEU A 14 -5.50 9.07 10.23
CA LEU A 14 -4.47 10.10 10.38
C LEU A 14 -3.51 9.84 11.57
N ALA A 15 -4.03 9.24 12.65
CA ALA A 15 -3.24 8.94 13.85
C ALA A 15 -2.15 7.89 13.57
N GLU A 16 -2.42 6.92 12.69
CA GLU A 16 -1.44 5.89 12.32
C GLU A 16 -0.54 6.38 11.18
N THR A 17 -1.07 7.09 10.18
CA THR A 17 -0.28 7.51 9.01
C THR A 17 0.83 8.51 9.33
N THR A 18 0.64 9.30 10.39
CA THR A 18 1.64 10.28 10.87
C THR A 18 2.79 9.65 11.65
N LYS A 19 2.68 8.38 12.06
CA LYS A 19 3.73 7.63 12.78
C LYS A 19 4.66 6.83 11.85
N ILE A 20 4.29 6.71 10.57
CA ILE A 20 5.03 5.96 9.56
C ILE A 20 6.35 6.69 9.25
N PRO A 21 7.44 5.98 8.93
CA PRO A 21 8.67 6.60 8.45
C PRO A 21 8.46 7.41 7.16
N THR A 22 9.26 8.46 6.98
CA THR A 22 9.26 9.32 5.78
C THR A 22 10.20 8.82 4.68
N GLU A 23 10.53 7.52 4.69
CA GLU A 23 11.50 6.91 3.78
C GLU A 23 10.83 6.22 2.59
N PRO A 24 11.60 5.83 1.56
CA PRO A 24 11.07 5.10 0.42
C PRO A 24 10.51 3.73 0.80
N GLY A 25 9.41 3.34 0.17
CA GLY A 25 8.82 2.05 0.42
C GLY A 25 7.56 1.76 -0.37
N VAL A 26 6.99 0.60 -0.08
CA VAL A 26 5.73 0.13 -0.65
C VAL A 26 4.66 0.02 0.42
N TYR A 27 3.40 0.10 0.01
CA TYR A 27 2.26 -0.04 0.90
C TYR A 27 1.08 -0.71 0.22
N MET A 28 0.23 -1.35 1.01
CA MET A 28 -1.01 -1.96 0.55
C MET A 28 -2.16 -1.49 1.43
N MET A 29 -3.31 -1.22 0.83
CA MET A 29 -4.53 -0.81 1.52
C MET A 29 -5.63 -1.82 1.27
N HIS A 30 -6.43 -2.14 2.27
CA HIS A 30 -7.55 -3.07 2.13
C HIS A 30 -8.83 -2.61 2.83
N ALA A 31 -9.96 -3.08 2.31
CA ALA A 31 -11.25 -3.06 3.01
C ALA A 31 -11.88 -4.45 2.89
N SER A 32 -12.43 -4.97 3.99
CA SER A 32 -13.06 -6.30 4.03
C SER A 32 -12.20 -7.40 3.40
N MET A 33 -10.90 -7.43 3.77
CA MET A 33 -9.88 -8.38 3.29
C MET A 33 -9.58 -8.32 1.78
N LYS A 34 -10.09 -7.32 1.05
CA LYS A 34 -9.80 -7.09 -0.37
C LYS A 34 -8.81 -5.93 -0.51
N ILE A 35 -7.71 -6.18 -1.20
CA ILE A 35 -6.74 -5.13 -1.52
C ILE A 35 -7.42 -4.12 -2.46
N LEU A 36 -7.47 -2.87 -2.02
CA LEU A 36 -8.00 -1.75 -2.79
C LEU A 36 -6.90 -1.08 -3.61
N PHE A 37 -5.69 -0.99 -3.06
CA PHE A 37 -4.59 -0.26 -3.67
C PHE A 37 -3.24 -0.84 -3.28
N ILE A 38 -2.29 -0.81 -4.23
CA ILE A 38 -0.89 -1.16 -4.02
C ILE A 38 -0.05 0.04 -4.48
N GLY A 39 0.63 0.65 -3.52
CA GLY A 39 1.41 1.87 -3.71
C GLY A 39 2.90 1.68 -3.49
N GLY A 40 3.65 2.63 -4.02
CA GLY A 40 5.08 2.81 -3.80
C GLY A 40 5.39 4.30 -3.82
N SER A 41 6.24 4.75 -2.92
CA SER A 41 6.59 6.17 -2.77
C SER A 41 8.00 6.34 -2.21
N ASP A 42 8.61 7.49 -2.50
CA ASP A 42 9.82 7.97 -1.83
C ASP A 42 9.57 8.47 -0.39
N ASN A 43 8.30 8.73 -0.03
CA ASN A 43 7.89 9.14 1.30
C ASN A 43 6.59 8.44 1.69
N LEU A 44 6.72 7.32 2.42
CA LEU A 44 5.59 6.50 2.86
C LEU A 44 4.56 7.29 3.68
N SER A 45 4.99 8.02 4.71
CA SER A 45 4.07 8.78 5.57
C SER A 45 3.23 9.78 4.77
N LYS A 46 3.85 10.55 3.87
CA LYS A 46 3.14 11.51 3.03
C LYS A 46 2.15 10.81 2.10
N ALA A 47 2.59 9.80 1.36
CA ALA A 47 1.75 9.13 0.36
C ALA A 47 0.53 8.44 0.98
N ILE A 48 0.70 7.80 2.14
CA ILE A 48 -0.39 7.10 2.82
C ILE A 48 -1.33 8.12 3.49
N THR A 49 -0.81 9.23 4.01
CA THR A 49 -1.64 10.32 4.56
C THR A 49 -2.47 11.00 3.47
N ASP A 50 -1.87 11.29 2.31
CA ASP A 50 -2.58 11.90 1.18
C ASP A 50 -3.72 11.00 0.69
N ALA A 51 -3.53 9.68 0.71
CA ALA A 51 -4.54 8.69 0.33
C ALA A 51 -5.79 8.69 1.23
N LEU A 52 -5.75 9.31 2.42
CA LEU A 52 -6.95 9.50 3.25
C LEU A 52 -7.97 10.44 2.56
N ASN A 53 -7.48 11.34 1.71
CA ASN A 53 -8.29 12.30 0.98
C ASN A 53 -8.66 11.82 -0.43
N ASP A 54 -8.10 10.70 -0.88
CA ASP A 54 -8.38 10.15 -2.20
C ASP A 54 -9.79 9.52 -2.22
N PRO A 55 -10.68 9.92 -3.16
CA PRO A 55 -12.06 9.44 -3.20
C PRO A 55 -12.22 7.93 -3.36
N CYS A 56 -11.23 7.23 -3.92
CA CYS A 56 -11.26 5.79 -4.07
C CYS A 56 -10.70 5.09 -2.83
N THR A 57 -9.54 5.52 -2.32
CA THR A 57 -8.89 4.82 -1.21
C THR A 57 -9.41 5.20 0.17
N LYS A 58 -10.21 6.26 0.30
CA LYS A 58 -10.83 6.66 1.58
C LYS A 58 -11.66 5.56 2.25
N ASP A 59 -12.16 4.59 1.49
CA ASP A 59 -12.94 3.46 1.99
C ASP A 59 -12.07 2.34 2.59
N ALA A 60 -10.74 2.44 2.46
CA ALA A 60 -9.82 1.51 3.08
C ALA A 60 -9.98 1.52 4.61
N LYS A 61 -9.79 0.36 5.23
CA LYS A 61 -9.87 0.19 6.69
C LYS A 61 -8.52 -0.02 7.32
N ARG A 62 -7.63 -0.73 6.62
CA ARG A 62 -6.28 -0.99 7.11
C ARG A 62 -5.28 -0.83 5.99
N PHE A 63 -4.06 -0.54 6.37
CA PHE A 63 -2.91 -0.54 5.48
C PHE A 63 -1.74 -1.25 6.14
N LYS A 64 -0.78 -1.68 5.34
CA LYS A 64 0.55 -2.08 5.80
C LYS A 64 1.59 -1.48 4.87
N TYR A 65 2.82 -1.35 5.35
CA TYR A 65 3.92 -0.79 4.58
C TYR A 65 5.20 -1.60 4.77
N ALA A 66 6.17 -1.38 3.89
CA ALA A 66 7.52 -1.87 4.04
C ALA A 66 8.50 -0.83 3.50
N SER A 67 9.53 -0.53 4.27
CA SER A 67 10.59 0.40 3.90
C SER A 67 11.59 -0.28 2.98
N VAL A 68 11.65 0.16 1.73
CA VAL A 68 12.48 -0.45 0.67
C VAL A 68 12.93 0.60 -0.33
N LYS A 69 14.23 0.63 -0.64
CA LYS A 69 14.79 1.62 -1.57
C LYS A 69 14.29 1.42 -3.01
N ASN A 70 14.23 0.18 -3.48
CA ASN A 70 13.76 -0.18 -4.82
C ASN A 70 12.23 -0.35 -4.90
N HIS A 71 11.50 0.56 -4.24
CA HIS A 71 10.04 0.49 -4.10
C HIS A 71 9.27 0.41 -5.43
N GLN A 72 9.78 1.01 -6.52
CA GLN A 72 9.14 0.94 -7.85
C GLN A 72 9.13 -0.49 -8.41
N GLU A 73 10.26 -1.19 -8.31
CA GLU A 73 10.40 -2.59 -8.76
C GLU A 73 9.51 -3.50 -7.92
N ILE A 74 9.55 -3.33 -6.59
CA ILE A 74 8.76 -4.12 -5.65
C ILE A 74 7.26 -3.86 -5.85
N LYS A 75 6.82 -2.60 -6.02
CA LYS A 75 5.43 -2.27 -6.35
C LYS A 75 4.97 -2.99 -7.60
N THR A 76 5.77 -2.95 -8.66
CA THR A 76 5.47 -3.63 -9.93
C THR A 76 5.31 -5.13 -9.73
N GLN A 77 6.20 -5.74 -8.94
CA GLN A 77 6.14 -7.15 -8.60
C GLN A 77 4.88 -7.50 -7.79
N LEU A 78 4.53 -6.69 -6.77
CA LEU A 78 3.32 -6.88 -5.96
C LEU A 78 2.04 -6.78 -6.79
N ILE A 79 2.00 -5.88 -7.77
CA ILE A 79 0.86 -5.77 -8.70
C ILE A 79 0.75 -7.03 -9.56
N LYS A 80 1.86 -7.54 -10.11
CA LYS A 80 1.87 -8.79 -10.88
C LYS A 80 1.38 -9.97 -10.05
N GLU A 81 1.89 -10.13 -8.83
CA GLU A 81 1.44 -11.18 -7.92
C GLU A 81 -0.04 -11.07 -7.56
N TYR A 82 -0.55 -9.84 -7.42
CA TYR A 82 -1.99 -9.62 -7.23
C TYR A 82 -2.77 -10.08 -8.47
N GLN A 83 -2.35 -9.67 -9.67
CA GLN A 83 -3.01 -10.04 -10.92
C GLN A 83 -3.03 -11.56 -11.14
N GLU A 84 -1.92 -12.26 -10.90
CA GLU A 84 -1.83 -13.72 -10.98
C GLU A 84 -2.87 -14.41 -10.09
N LYS A 85 -3.10 -13.87 -8.88
CA LYS A 85 -4.09 -14.39 -7.92
C LYS A 85 -5.53 -13.97 -8.24
N HIS A 86 -5.73 -12.96 -9.07
CA HIS A 86 -7.03 -12.34 -9.35
C HIS A 86 -7.36 -12.30 -10.86
N GLN A 87 -6.91 -13.31 -11.61
CA GLN A 87 -7.26 -13.52 -13.02
C GLN A 87 -6.92 -12.29 -13.90
N GLY A 88 -5.77 -11.67 -13.66
CA GLY A 88 -5.31 -10.50 -14.39
C GLY A 88 -5.86 -9.15 -13.90
N SER A 89 -6.82 -9.16 -12.98
CA SER A 89 -7.48 -7.95 -12.47
C SER A 89 -6.55 -7.10 -11.62
N LEU A 90 -6.69 -5.78 -11.72
CA LEU A 90 -6.03 -4.82 -10.82
C LEU A 90 -6.82 -4.63 -9.51
N PRO A 91 -6.19 -4.11 -8.45
CA PRO A 91 -6.91 -3.64 -7.27
C PRO A 91 -7.95 -2.58 -7.64
N LYS A 92 -9.05 -2.51 -6.89
CA LYS A 92 -10.22 -1.67 -7.20
C LYS A 92 -9.88 -0.19 -7.45
N CYS A 93 -8.88 0.36 -6.76
CA CYS A 93 -8.48 1.76 -6.88
C CYS A 93 -7.28 1.98 -7.81
N MET A 94 -7.01 1.01 -8.69
CA MET A 94 -5.99 1.10 -9.73
C MET A 94 -6.56 0.87 -11.13
N THR A 95 -7.88 0.76 -11.24
CA THR A 95 -8.63 0.58 -12.50
C THR A 95 -9.08 1.90 -13.09
#